data_AF-A0A828ZMC7-F1
#
_entry.id   AF-A0A828ZMC7-F1
#
_cell.length_a   1.000
_cell.length_b   1.000
_cell.length_c   1.000
_cell.angle_alpha   90.00
_cell.angle_beta   90.00
_cell.angle_gamma   90.00
#
_symmetry.space_group_name_H-M   'P 1'
#
loop_
_entity.id
_entity.type
_entity.pdbx_description
1 polymer ?
#
loop_
_entity_poly.entity_id
_entity_poly.type
_entity_poly.pdbx_seq_one_letter_code
_entity_poly.pdbx_strand_id
1 'polypeptide(L)'
;MNKLDDQRESLAISNEQYKRKLDEASSTNLDTQEAVESSTIVYSNESSETLTNSERSTAPATETVSQKATITIGSKVFTFIVNGLTIEHDSSRTGKMTELSHEFPVIVTTPSATLNGILVQDNNDNNCYIMVDDQTLYRGTYQ
;
A
#
# COMPACT_ATOMS: atom_id res chain seq x y z
N MET A 1 -26.59 17.01 -42.06
CA MET A 1 -25.52 16.04 -42.34
C MET A 1 -24.85 15.70 -41.02
N ASN A 2 -24.72 14.41 -40.74
CA ASN A 2 -25.04 13.80 -39.46
C ASN A 2 -23.79 13.70 -38.55
N LYS A 3 -23.46 14.78 -37.82
CA LYS A 3 -22.33 14.82 -36.87
C LYS A 3 -22.32 13.66 -35.86
N LEU A 4 -23.49 13.09 -35.59
CA LEU A 4 -23.66 11.93 -34.72
C LEU A 4 -23.23 10.62 -35.38
N ASP A 5 -23.35 10.50 -36.71
CA ASP A 5 -22.81 9.35 -37.45
C ASP A 5 -21.29 9.41 -37.49
N ASP A 6 -20.70 10.57 -37.76
CA ASP A 6 -19.25 10.76 -37.77
C ASP A 6 -18.61 10.41 -36.41
N GLN A 7 -19.29 10.77 -35.31
CA GLN A 7 -18.84 10.42 -33.95
C GLN A 7 -18.96 8.92 -33.67
N ARG A 8 -20.04 8.28 -34.12
CA ARG A 8 -20.23 6.83 -33.96
C ARG A 8 -19.21 6.03 -34.76
N GLU A 9 -18.90 6.47 -35.97
CA GLU A 9 -17.89 5.86 -36.83
C GLU A 9 -16.48 6.04 -36.24
N SER A 10 -16.13 7.25 -35.78
CA SER A 10 -14.85 7.50 -35.13
C SER A 10 -14.65 6.65 -33.86
N LEU A 11 -15.72 6.43 -33.09
CA LEU A 11 -15.66 5.63 -31.87
C LEU A 11 -15.53 4.12 -32.19
N ALA A 12 -16.21 3.65 -33.23
CA ALA A 12 -16.11 2.27 -33.70
C ALA A 12 -14.68 1.95 -34.19
N ILE A 13 -14.07 2.84 -34.97
CA ILE A 13 -12.69 2.70 -35.45
C ILE A 13 -11.71 2.66 -34.26
N SER A 14 -11.88 3.54 -33.27
CA SER A 14 -11.02 3.56 -32.08
C SER A 14 -11.09 2.25 -31.29
N ASN A 15 -12.31 1.72 -31.09
CA ASN A 15 -12.50 0.47 -30.36
C ASN A 15 -11.91 -0.74 -31.09
N GLU A 16 -12.00 -0.79 -32.41
CA GLU A 16 -11.41 -1.85 -33.22
C GLU A 16 -9.86 -1.83 -33.17
N GLN A 17 -9.26 -0.63 -33.11
CA GLN A 17 -7.82 -0.47 -32.92
C GLN A 17 -7.37 -0.93 -31.53
N TYR A 18 -8.13 -0.63 -30.48
CA TYR A 18 -7.84 -1.12 -29.13
C TYR A 18 -7.92 -2.65 -29.04
N LYS A 19 -8.92 -3.26 -29.69
CA LYS A 19 -9.07 -4.72 -29.73
C LYS A 19 -7.88 -5.40 -30.41
N ARG A 20 -7.46 -4.88 -31.59
CA ARG A 20 -6.28 -5.40 -32.30
C ARG A 20 -5.00 -5.31 -31.48
N LYS A 21 -4.77 -4.21 -30.75
CA LYS A 21 -3.59 -4.07 -29.88
C LYS A 21 -3.57 -5.07 -28.72
N LEU A 22 -4.75 -5.40 -28.15
CA LEU A 22 -4.89 -6.42 -27.12
C LEU A 22 -4.61 -7.83 -27.67
N ASP A 23 -5.09 -8.12 -28.87
CA ASP A 23 -4.89 -9.40 -29.54
C ASP A 23 -3.43 -9.58 -30.00
N GLU A 24 -2.78 -8.51 -30.48
CA GLU A 24 -1.35 -8.47 -30.82
C GLU A 24 -0.46 -8.65 -29.58
N ALA A 25 -0.76 -7.96 -28.48
CA ALA A 25 -0.02 -8.12 -27.22
C ALA A 25 -0.16 -9.54 -26.63
N SER A 26 -1.26 -10.22 -26.91
CA SER A 26 -1.51 -11.60 -26.48
C SER A 26 -0.83 -12.65 -27.37
N SER A 27 -0.38 -12.29 -28.58
CA SER A 27 0.21 -13.22 -29.56
C SER A 27 1.74 -13.25 -29.59
N THR A 28 2.44 -12.37 -28.85
CA THR A 28 3.93 -12.28 -28.86
C THR A 28 4.66 -13.13 -27.82
N ASN A 29 4.02 -14.14 -27.21
CA ASN A 29 4.69 -15.08 -26.31
C ASN A 29 4.81 -16.48 -26.92
N LEU A 30 5.49 -16.59 -28.06
CA LEU A 30 6.07 -17.87 -28.48
C LEU A 30 7.53 -17.66 -28.94
N ASP A 31 8.41 -18.27 -28.14
CA ASP A 31 9.72 -18.82 -28.49
C ASP A 31 10.92 -17.86 -28.63
N THR A 32 11.77 -17.81 -27.59
CA THR A 32 13.23 -17.84 -27.75
C THR A 32 13.87 -18.40 -26.47
N GLN A 33 14.63 -19.47 -26.67
CA GLN A 33 15.27 -20.34 -25.69
C GLN A 33 16.70 -19.87 -25.31
N GLU A 34 17.18 -20.35 -24.16
CA GLU A 34 18.57 -20.50 -23.69
C GLU A 34 19.35 -19.26 -23.17
N ALA A 35 19.59 -19.21 -21.85
CA ALA A 35 20.94 -19.33 -21.27
C ALA A 35 20.93 -19.17 -19.72
N VAL A 36 21.04 -20.31 -19.04
CA VAL A 36 21.76 -20.61 -17.79
C VAL A 36 22.36 -19.44 -16.98
N GLU A 37 22.02 -19.30 -15.68
CA GLU A 37 22.89 -19.69 -14.55
C GLU A 37 22.34 -19.29 -13.15
N SER A 38 22.32 -20.31 -12.28
CA SER A 38 22.53 -20.31 -10.82
C SER A 38 21.71 -19.42 -9.89
N SER A 39 20.85 -20.05 -9.09
CA SER A 39 21.31 -20.52 -7.77
C SER A 39 20.31 -21.47 -7.13
N THR A 40 20.82 -22.65 -6.84
CA THR A 40 20.20 -23.73 -6.07
C THR A 40 19.79 -23.25 -4.67
N ILE A 41 18.51 -23.47 -4.31
CA ILE A 41 18.12 -23.55 -2.90
C ILE A 41 17.88 -25.04 -2.60
N VAL A 42 18.87 -25.67 -1.96
CA VAL A 42 18.73 -27.02 -1.39
C VAL A 42 17.93 -26.92 -0.11
N TYR A 43 16.80 -27.61 -0.04
CA TYR A 43 16.14 -27.91 1.22
C TYR A 43 17.00 -28.90 2.00
N SER A 44 17.42 -28.53 3.20
CA SER A 44 18.00 -29.46 4.16
C SER A 44 17.31 -29.28 5.50
N ASN A 45 16.26 -30.07 5.72
CA ASN A 45 15.91 -30.52 7.06
C ASN A 45 16.88 -31.65 7.39
N GLU A 46 17.76 -31.49 8.37
CA GLU A 46 18.26 -32.62 9.16
C GLU A 46 18.82 -32.14 10.50
N SER A 47 18.32 -32.79 11.55
CA SER A 47 18.97 -33.11 12.83
C SER A 47 19.51 -32.00 13.75
N SER A 48 18.75 -31.81 14.83
CA SER A 48 19.23 -31.36 16.13
C SER A 48 20.35 -32.25 16.65
N GLU A 49 21.47 -31.65 17.06
CA GLU A 49 22.03 -31.71 18.42
C GLU A 49 23.48 -31.18 18.42
N THR A 50 23.76 -30.20 19.27
CA THR A 50 24.86 -30.22 20.27
C THR A 50 24.95 -28.90 21.03
N LEU A 51 24.99 -29.01 22.35
CA LEU A 51 25.20 -27.95 23.34
C LEU A 51 26.61 -27.36 23.23
N THR A 52 26.75 -26.03 23.22
CA THR A 52 27.85 -25.36 23.94
C THR A 52 27.38 -24.01 24.49
N ASN A 53 27.57 -23.83 25.79
CA ASN A 53 27.32 -22.59 26.53
C ASN A 53 28.30 -21.49 26.07
N SER A 54 27.80 -20.28 25.84
CA SER A 54 28.58 -19.05 25.95
C SER A 54 27.67 -17.93 26.45
N GLU A 55 27.82 -17.70 27.76
CA GLU A 55 27.52 -16.49 28.54
C GLU A 55 26.52 -15.51 27.93
N ARG A 56 25.22 -15.76 28.21
CA ARG A 56 24.15 -14.81 27.98
C ARG A 56 24.26 -13.67 28.99
N SER A 57 24.79 -12.53 28.52
CA SER A 57 24.62 -11.24 29.17
C SER A 57 23.13 -11.00 29.43
N THR A 58 22.76 -10.84 30.71
CA THR A 58 21.43 -10.46 31.19
C THR A 58 21.21 -8.97 30.94
N ALA A 59 21.13 -8.56 29.67
CA ALA A 59 20.35 -7.38 29.34
C ALA A 59 18.87 -7.82 29.33
N PRO A 60 17.97 -7.21 30.12
CA PRO A 60 16.55 -7.45 29.94
C PRO A 60 16.21 -7.04 28.52
N ALA A 61 15.76 -8.01 27.71
CA ALA A 61 15.11 -7.72 26.44
C ALA A 61 13.94 -6.79 26.79
N THR A 62 14.08 -5.50 26.47
CA THR A 62 12.98 -4.56 26.65
C THR A 62 11.96 -4.96 25.58
N GLU A 63 10.95 -5.74 25.98
CA GLU A 63 9.79 -5.98 25.15
C GLU A 63 9.21 -4.60 24.82
N THR A 64 9.51 -4.11 23.62
CA THR A 64 8.97 -2.84 23.18
C THR A 64 7.54 -3.16 22.80
N VAL A 65 6.60 -2.99 23.73
CA VAL A 65 5.18 -3.16 23.46
C VAL A 65 4.82 -2.18 22.36
N SER A 66 4.53 -2.68 21.16
CA SER A 66 4.07 -1.85 20.05
C SER A 66 2.74 -1.21 20.42
N GLN A 67 2.74 0.10 20.60
CA GLN A 67 1.53 0.88 20.85
C GLN A 67 0.76 1.06 19.55
N LYS A 68 -0.57 1.13 19.69
CA LYS A 68 -1.48 1.39 18.58
C LYS A 68 -1.95 2.84 18.65
N ALA A 69 -1.86 3.55 17.53
CA ALA A 69 -2.56 4.80 17.32
C ALA A 69 -3.84 4.52 16.56
N THR A 70 -4.97 5.01 17.06
CA THR A 70 -6.27 4.82 16.42
C THR A 70 -7.00 6.14 16.26
N ILE A 71 -7.69 6.29 15.14
CA ILE A 71 -8.61 7.41 14.90
C ILE A 71 -9.91 6.87 14.30
N THR A 72 -11.04 7.43 14.74
CA THR A 72 -12.36 7.09 14.21
C THR A 72 -12.86 8.27 13.37
N ILE A 73 -13.21 8.01 12.10
CA ILE A 73 -13.82 8.99 11.20
C ILE A 73 -15.09 8.37 10.62
N GLY A 74 -16.23 9.00 10.90
CA GLY A 74 -17.53 8.40 10.58
C GLY A 74 -17.71 7.05 11.30
N SER A 75 -18.02 6.00 10.56
CA SER A 75 -18.15 4.63 11.07
C SER A 75 -16.85 3.81 11.00
N LYS A 76 -15.77 4.39 10.48
CA LYS A 76 -14.51 3.68 10.23
C LYS A 76 -13.51 3.91 11.34
N VAL A 77 -12.82 2.84 11.74
CA VAL A 77 -11.72 2.89 12.71
C VAL A 77 -10.42 2.60 11.99
N PHE A 78 -9.50 3.56 12.00
CA PHE A 78 -8.17 3.46 11.41
C PHE A 78 -7.15 3.14 12.50
N THR A 79 -6.25 2.18 12.23
CA THR A 79 -5.28 1.68 13.21
C THR A 79 -3.87 1.67 12.63
N PHE A 80 -2.92 2.23 13.38
CA PHE A 80 -1.50 2.29 13.04
C PHE A 80 -0.68 1.70 14.19
N ILE A 81 0.28 0.84 13.86
CA ILE A 81 1.18 0.23 14.86
C ILE A 81 2.46 1.06 14.93
N VAL A 82 2.40 2.20 15.61
CA VAL A 82 3.50 3.18 15.69
C VAL A 82 3.55 3.77 17.10
N ASN A 83 4.72 3.68 17.74
CA ASN A 83 4.93 4.21 19.09
C ASN A 83 4.94 5.74 19.11
N GLY A 84 4.20 6.33 20.05
CA GLY A 84 4.16 7.78 20.25
C GLY A 84 3.42 8.56 19.17
N LEU A 85 2.70 7.89 18.27
CA LEU A 85 1.87 8.52 17.25
C LEU A 85 0.49 8.85 17.83
N THR A 86 0.05 10.11 17.70
CA THR A 86 -1.35 10.49 17.88
C THR A 86 -1.87 11.11 16.59
N ILE A 87 -3.16 10.90 16.32
CA ILE A 87 -3.80 11.31 15.07
C ILE A 87 -5.13 11.94 15.45
N GLU A 88 -5.36 13.16 14.96
CA GLU A 88 -6.60 13.90 15.16
C GLU A 88 -7.19 14.32 13.82
N HIS A 89 -8.51 14.31 13.71
CA HIS A 89 -9.19 14.77 12.50
C HIS A 89 -9.15 16.30 12.42
N ASP A 90 -8.60 16.83 11.34
CA ASP A 90 -8.55 18.27 11.11
C ASP A 90 -9.83 18.73 10.41
N SER A 91 -10.83 19.06 11.22
CA SER A 91 -12.15 19.49 10.73
C SER A 91 -12.16 20.90 10.10
N SER A 92 -11.03 21.62 10.14
CA SER A 92 -10.91 22.93 9.49
C SER A 92 -10.66 22.83 7.98
N ARG A 93 -10.16 21.67 7.52
CA ARG A 93 -9.88 21.38 6.12
C ARG A 93 -10.91 20.41 5.55
N THR A 94 -11.19 20.55 4.26
CA THR A 94 -12.09 19.62 3.56
C THR A 94 -11.29 18.44 3.01
N GLY A 95 -11.80 17.23 3.23
CA GLY A 95 -11.28 16.02 2.60
C GLY A 95 -11.64 15.90 1.12
N LYS A 96 -11.17 14.83 0.49
CA LYS A 96 -11.46 14.51 -0.92
C LYS A 96 -11.91 13.07 -1.03
N MET A 97 -12.72 12.80 -2.05
CA MET A 97 -13.15 11.46 -2.40
C MET A 97 -12.89 11.25 -3.88
N THR A 98 -12.22 10.16 -4.19
CA THR A 98 -12.00 9.68 -5.55
C THR A 98 -12.65 8.31 -5.71
N GLU A 99 -12.61 7.75 -6.92
CA GLU A 99 -13.08 6.38 -7.15
C GLU A 99 -12.32 5.36 -6.29
N LEU A 100 -11.01 5.57 -6.11
CA LEU A 100 -10.11 4.61 -5.47
C LEU A 100 -9.78 4.94 -4.01
N SER A 101 -10.14 6.12 -3.51
CA SER A 101 -9.73 6.54 -2.17
C SER A 101 -10.61 7.59 -1.51
N HIS A 102 -10.57 7.63 -0.18
CA HIS A 102 -11.03 8.77 0.64
C HIS A 102 -9.86 9.41 1.37
N GLU A 103 -9.73 10.72 1.24
CA GLU A 103 -8.70 11.54 1.87
C GLU A 103 -9.30 12.37 2.99
N PHE A 104 -8.80 12.19 4.21
CA PHE A 104 -9.21 12.91 5.41
C PHE A 104 -8.06 13.76 5.93
N PRO A 105 -8.22 15.09 6.05
CA PRO A 105 -7.21 15.94 6.66
C PRO A 105 -7.03 15.57 8.12
N VAL A 106 -5.78 15.42 8.55
CA VAL A 106 -5.43 15.06 9.92
C VAL A 106 -4.28 15.92 10.45
N ILE A 107 -4.24 16.04 11.78
CA ILE A 107 -3.05 16.51 12.51
C ILE A 107 -2.38 15.27 13.09
N VAL A 108 -1.09 15.14 12.83
CA VAL A 108 -0.27 14.01 13.24
C VAL A 108 0.75 14.52 14.24
N THR A 109 0.75 13.97 15.46
CA THR A 109 1.75 14.32 16.46
C THR A 109 2.61 13.11 16.79
N THR A 110 3.91 13.31 16.78
CA THR A 110 4.93 12.37 17.22
C THR A 110 5.71 13.00 18.37
N PRO A 111 6.61 12.26 19.06
CA PRO A 111 7.44 12.86 20.09
C PRO A 111 8.35 14.00 19.60
N SER A 112 8.61 14.11 18.30
CA SER A 112 9.52 15.09 17.71
C SER A 112 8.82 16.24 16.98
N ALA A 113 7.57 16.07 16.54
CA ALA A 113 6.89 17.08 15.72
C ALA A 113 5.36 16.94 15.72
N THR A 114 4.69 18.03 15.35
CA THR A 114 3.28 18.06 14.95
C THR A 114 3.20 18.52 13.50
N LEU A 115 2.54 17.72 12.66
CA LEU A 115 2.52 17.87 11.21
C LEU A 115 1.09 17.84 10.68
N ASN A 116 0.83 18.61 9.63
CA ASN A 116 -0.41 18.51 8.87
C ASN A 116 -0.28 17.35 7.89
N GLY A 117 -1.18 16.37 7.99
CA GLY A 117 -1.20 15.22 7.10
C GLY A 117 -2.54 15.03 6.40
N ILE A 118 -2.57 14.01 5.55
CA ILE A 118 -3.75 13.45 4.91
C ILE A 118 -3.78 11.96 5.22
N LEU A 119 -4.82 11.50 5.91
CA LEU A 119 -5.13 10.09 6.06
C LEU A 119 -5.89 9.63 4.82
N VAL A 120 -5.33 8.66 4.10
CA VAL A 120 -5.95 8.08 2.91
C VAL A 120 -6.46 6.68 3.24
N GLN A 121 -7.75 6.49 3.03
CA GLN A 121 -8.39 5.19 2.98
C GLN A 121 -8.32 4.67 1.54
N ASP A 122 -7.75 3.50 1.31
CA ASP A 122 -7.85 2.81 0.02
C ASP A 122 -9.22 2.12 -0.07
N ASN A 123 -9.96 2.32 -1.17
CA ASN A 123 -11.28 1.72 -1.34
C ASN A 123 -11.25 0.25 -1.80
N ASN A 124 -10.12 -0.22 -2.31
CA ASN A 124 -9.99 -1.56 -2.88
C ASN A 124 -9.69 -2.63 -1.81
N ASP A 125 -9.10 -2.22 -0.70
CA ASP A 125 -8.71 -3.11 0.39
C ASP A 125 -8.88 -2.44 1.76
N ASN A 126 -8.46 -3.11 2.83
CA ASN A 126 -8.53 -2.60 4.19
C ASN A 126 -7.28 -1.79 4.60
N ASN A 127 -6.47 -1.33 3.64
CA ASN A 127 -5.28 -0.55 3.94
C ASN A 127 -5.58 0.96 4.02
N CYS A 128 -4.82 1.63 4.87
CA CYS A 128 -4.80 3.08 4.92
C CYS A 128 -3.37 3.59 5.11
N TYR A 129 -3.15 4.86 4.79
CA TYR A 129 -1.84 5.48 4.94
C TYR A 129 -1.97 6.95 5.33
N ILE A 130 -0.96 7.47 6.01
CA ILE A 130 -0.87 8.89 6.33
C ILE A 130 0.23 9.49 5.46
N MET A 131 -0.15 10.49 4.67
CA MET A 131 0.76 11.29 3.87
C MET A 131 1.03 12.62 4.54
N VAL A 132 2.29 13.05 4.51
CA VAL A 132 2.73 14.42 4.85
C VAL A 132 3.62 14.87 3.72
N ASP A 133 3.40 16.08 3.19
CA ASP A 133 4.15 16.65 2.06
C ASP A 133 4.30 15.65 0.89
N ASP A 134 3.18 15.03 0.48
CA ASP A 134 3.08 14.04 -0.61
C ASP A 134 3.89 12.74 -0.40
N GLN A 135 4.41 12.51 0.81
CA GLN A 135 5.13 11.28 1.18
C GLN A 135 4.33 10.43 2.16
N THR A 136 4.23 9.13 1.90
CA THR A 136 3.67 8.17 2.86
C THR A 136 4.62 7.98 4.03
N LEU A 137 4.20 8.40 5.23
CA LEU A 137 4.97 8.22 6.46
C LEU A 137 4.52 7.02 7.28
N TYR A 138 3.21 6.76 7.31
CA TYR A 138 2.65 5.68 8.11
C TYR A 138 1.69 4.84 7.28
N ARG A 139 1.72 3.53 7.53
CA ARG A 139 0.79 2.54 6.96
C ARG A 139 -0.01 1.91 8.08
N GLY A 140 -1.28 1.70 7.83
CA GLY A 140 -2.23 1.16 8.78
C GLY A 140 -3.32 0.35 8.09
N THR A 141 -4.31 -0.05 8.88
CA THR A 141 -5.50 -0.72 8.38
C THR A 141 -6.75 -0.02 8.91
N TYR A 142 -7.89 -0.30 8.27
CA TYR A 142 -9.18 0.21 8.74
C TYR A 142 -10.29 -0.85 8.66
N GLN A 143 -11.32 -0.66 9.48
CA GLN A 143 -12.52 -1.50 9.55
C GLN A 143 -13.78 -0.64 9.50
#